data_AF-A0A8E0ITM4-F1
#
_entry.id   AF-A0A8E0ITM4-F1
#
_cell.length_a   1.000
_cell.length_b   1.000
_cell.length_c   1.000
_cell.angle_alpha   90.00
_cell.angle_beta   90.00
_cell.angle_gamma   90.00
#
_symmetry.space_group_name_H-M   'P 1'
#
loop_
_entity.id
_entity.type
_entity.pdbx_description
1 polymer ?
#
loop_
_entity_poly.entity_id
_entity_poly.type
_entity_poly.pdbx_seq_one_letter_code
_entity_poly.pdbx_strand_id
1 'polypeptide(L)' 'MKKIWLSIAGVWLISVIYFIVYLTVPAMQVAVNASGLLSLVHGVMDLILLGGAFALIAGALYRIFHRR' A
#
# COMPACT_ATOMS: atom_id res chain seq x y z
N MET A 1 1.07 -11.26 17.71
CA MET A 1 1.12 -9.88 17.21
C MET A 1 2.16 -9.63 16.12
N LYS A 2 3.41 -10.14 16.19
CA LYS A 2 4.45 -9.88 15.15
C LYS A 2 4.02 -10.30 13.72
N LYS A 3 3.28 -11.41 13.58
CA LYS A 3 2.79 -11.91 12.28
C LYS A 3 1.85 -10.92 11.56
N ILE A 4 0.99 -10.21 12.30
CA ILE A 4 0.06 -9.22 11.74
C ILE A 4 0.83 -8.04 11.13
N TRP A 5 1.83 -7.52 11.84
CA TRP A 5 2.67 -6.43 11.33
C TRP A 5 3.47 -6.83 10.08
N LEU A 6 3.91 -8.08 9.99
CA LEU A 6 4.55 -8.61 8.78
C LEU A 6 3.56 -8.71 7.62
N SER A 7 2.33 -9.16 7.87
CA SER A 7 1.28 -9.18 6.84
C SER A 7 0.92 -7.77 6.35
N ILE A 8 0.76 -6.80 7.27
CA ILE A 8 0.51 -5.39 6.91
C ILE A 8 1.67 -4.84 6.08
N ALA A 9 2.92 -5.08 6.50
CA ALA A 9 4.10 -4.65 5.75
C ALA A 9 4.17 -5.31 4.36
N GLY A 10 3.83 -6.59 4.25
CA GLY A 10 3.81 -7.30 2.98
C GLY A 10 2.75 -6.75 2.02
N VAL A 11 1.52 -6.55 2.49
CA VAL A 11 0.43 -5.99 1.68
C VAL A 11 0.74 -4.54 1.27
N TRP A 12 1.32 -3.75 2.18
CA TRP A 12 1.79 -2.39 1.86
C TRP A 12 2.91 -2.40 0.82
N LEU A 13 3.86 -3.34 0.90
CA LEU A 13 4.94 -3.43 -0.09
C LEU A 13 4.40 -3.78 -1.48
N ILE A 14 3.35 -4.60 -1.57
CA ILE A 14 2.70 -4.90 -2.85
C ILE A 14 2.12 -3.62 -3.47
N SER A 15 1.49 -2.74 -2.69
CA SER A 15 0.98 -1.48 -3.25
C SER A 15 2.11 -0.54 -3.69
N VAL A 16 3.23 -0.49 -2.95
CA VAL A 16 4.42 0.26 -3.38
C VAL A 16 4.90 -0.22 -4.75
N ILE A 17 5.06 -1.54 -4.93
CA ILE A 17 5.47 -2.12 -6.22
C ILE A 17 4.46 -1.77 -7.31
N TYR A 18 3.16 -1.91 -7.03
CA TYR A 18 2.09 -1.54 -7.96
C TYR A 18 2.23 -0.09 -8.45
N PHE A 19 2.45 0.87 -7.55
CA PHE A 19 2.59 2.28 -7.93
C PHE A 19 3.89 2.58 -8.67
N ILE A 20 4.99 1.89 -8.34
CA ILE A 20 6.23 1.98 -9.13
C ILE A 20 5.96 1.55 -10.58
N VAL A 21 5.29 0.42 -10.79
CA VAL A 21 4.94 -0.04 -12.15
C VAL A 21 3.98 0.94 -12.83
N TYR A 22 2.94 1.41 -12.13
CA TYR A 22 1.98 2.37 -12.67
C TYR A 22 2.65 3.67 -13.15
N LEU A 23 3.62 4.20 -12.37
CA LEU A 23 4.34 5.42 -12.72
C LEU A 23 5.34 5.23 -13.85
N THR A 24 5.92 4.03 -13.98
CA THR A 24 6.99 3.76 -14.95
C THR A 24 6.51 3.14 -16.26
N VAL A 25 5.30 2.59 -16.31
CA VAL A 25 4.75 1.90 -17.48
C VAL A 25 3.51 2.65 -18.01
N PRO A 26 3.64 3.47 -19.08
CA PRO A 26 2.52 4.25 -19.63
C PRO A 26 1.30 3.41 -20.02
N ALA A 27 1.52 2.20 -20.53
CA ALA A 27 0.43 1.28 -20.89
C ALA A 27 -0.47 0.93 -19.70
N MET A 28 0.09 0.90 -18.48
CA MET A 28 -0.68 0.63 -17.26
C MET A 28 -1.60 1.81 -16.92
N GLN A 29 -1.14 3.06 -17.12
CA GLN A 29 -1.97 4.25 -16.92
C GLN A 29 -3.13 4.28 -17.91
N VAL A 30 -2.87 3.98 -19.18
CA VAL A 30 -3.91 3.86 -20.20
C VAL A 30 -4.94 2.80 -19.84
N ALA A 31 -4.49 1.62 -19.40
CA ALA A 31 -5.37 0.53 -19.00
C ALA A 31 -6.26 0.89 -17.79
N VAL A 32 -5.68 1.54 -16.77
CA VAL A 32 -6.43 2.00 -15.59
C VAL A 32 -7.47 3.07 -15.97
N ASN A 33 -7.11 4.01 -16.85
CA ASN A 33 -8.02 5.06 -17.29
C ASN A 33 -9.14 4.54 -18.21
N ALA A 34 -8.90 3.45 -18.93
CA ALA A 34 -9.87 2.86 -19.86
C ALA A 34 -10.84 1.87 -19.19
N SER A 35 -10.57 1.39 -17.97
CA SER A 35 -11.35 0.34 -17.31
C SER A 35 -11.77 0.73 -15.91
N GLY A 36 -13.09 0.81 -15.68
CA GLY A 36 -13.64 1.12 -14.35
C GLY A 36 -13.23 0.11 -13.27
N LEU A 37 -13.07 -1.18 -13.61
CA LEU A 37 -12.57 -2.19 -12.68
C LEU A 37 -11.12 -1.92 -12.28
N LEU A 38 -10.26 -1.59 -13.24
CA LEU A 38 -8.85 -1.29 -12.95
C LEU A 38 -8.70 0.03 -12.20
N SER A 39 -9.55 1.01 -12.47
CA SER A 39 -9.66 2.24 -11.68
C SER A 39 -10.05 1.97 -10.22
N LEU A 40 -10.99 1.04 -9.99
CA LEU A 40 -11.34 0.61 -8.63
C LEU A 40 -10.19 -0.11 -7.93
N VAL A 41 -9.50 -1.01 -8.64
CA VAL A 41 -8.29 -1.68 -8.11
C VAL A 41 -7.22 -0.64 -7.76
N HIS A 42 -7.01 0.36 -8.61
CA HIS A 42 -6.08 1.46 -8.36
C HIS A 42 -6.43 2.21 -7.08
N GLY A 43 -7.69 2.59 -6.90
CA GLY A 43 -8.16 3.24 -5.67
C GLY A 43 -8.02 2.37 -4.42
N VAL A 44 -8.21 1.04 -4.52
CA VAL A 44 -7.91 0.13 -3.41
C VAL A 44 -6.42 0.11 -3.10
N MET A 45 -5.56 0.13 -4.11
CA MET A 45 -4.11 0.20 -3.92
C MET A 45 -3.70 1.51 -3.24
N ASP A 46 -4.34 2.64 -3.55
CA ASP A 46 -4.13 3.92 -2.85
C ASP A 46 -4.42 3.80 -1.35
N LEU A 47 -5.58 3.22 -0.99
CA LEU A 47 -5.97 3.01 0.40
C LEU A 47 -4.97 2.10 1.13
N ILE A 48 -4.48 1.06 0.46
CA ILE A 48 -3.45 0.18 1.02
C ILE A 48 -2.13 0.92 1.21
N LEU A 49 -1.70 1.74 0.24
CA LEU A 49 -0.46 2.50 0.32
C LEU A 49 -0.48 3.51 1.48
N LEU A 50 -1.50 4.35 1.52
CA LEU A 50 -1.62 5.41 2.54
C LEU A 50 -1.98 4.83 3.91
N GLY A 51 -2.99 3.96 3.97
CA GLY A 51 -3.43 3.32 5.21
C GLY A 51 -2.38 2.38 5.79
N GLY A 52 -1.68 1.62 4.94
CA GLY A 52 -0.58 0.75 5.35
C GLY A 52 0.62 1.55 5.87
N ALA A 53 1.01 2.64 5.20
CA ALA A 53 2.08 3.51 5.68
C ALA A 53 1.72 4.10 7.06
N PHE A 54 0.51 4.65 7.19
CA PHE A 54 0.01 5.17 8.46
C PHE A 54 0.04 4.13 9.57
N ALA A 55 -0.50 2.92 9.31
CA ALA A 55 -0.54 1.84 10.29
C ALA A 55 0.87 1.42 10.72
N LEU A 56 1.81 1.27 9.78
CA LEU A 56 3.19 0.89 10.07
C LEU A 56 3.92 1.96 10.90
N ILE A 57 3.75 3.24 10.56
CA ILE A 57 4.33 4.35 11.31
C ILE A 57 3.74 4.39 12.72
N ALA A 58 2.42 4.40 12.87
CA ALA A 58 1.76 4.41 14.17
C ALA A 58 2.18 3.20 15.03
N GLY A 59 2.27 2.01 14.42
CA GLY A 59 2.73 0.79 15.08
C GLY A 59 4.21 0.81 15.46
N ALA A 60 5.05 1.49 14.69
CA ALA A 60 6.45 1.70 15.04
C ALA A 60 6.58 2.67 16.22
N LEU A 61 5.90 3.82 16.17
CA LEU A 61 5.88 4.82 17.24
C LEU A 61 5.35 4.21 18.54
N TYR A 62 4.23 3.48 18.49
CA TYR A 62 3.69 2.79 19.67
C TYR A 62 4.74 1.88 20.31
N ARG A 63 5.45 1.08 19.51
CA ARG A 63 6.51 0.18 20.00
C ARG A 63 7.72 0.93 20.56
N ILE A 64 8.05 2.12 20.06
CA ILE A 64 9.16 2.91 20.58
C ILE A 64 8.79 3.50 21.95
N PHE A 65 7.60 4.10 22.07
CA PHE A 65 7.20 4.83 23.28
C PHE A 65 6.58 3.96 24.38
N HIS A 66 6.08 2.77 24.05
CA HIS A 66 5.40 1.89 25.02
C HIS A 66 6.14 0.56 25.26
N ARG A 67 7.35 0.39 24.73
CA ARG A 67 8.25 -0.66 25.21
C ARG A 67 8.75 -0.27 26.61
N ARG A 68 8.15 -0.85 27.64
CA ARG A 68 8.85 -1.08 28.91
C ARG A 68 9.85 -2.21 28.73
#